data_AF-A0A269PIW5-F1
#
_entry.id   AF-A0A269PIW5-F1
#
_cell.length_a   1.000
_cell.length_b   1.000
_cell.length_c   1.000
_cell.angle_alpha   90.00
_cell.angle_beta   90.00
_cell.angle_gamma   90.00
#
_symmetry.space_group_name_H-M   'P 1'
#
loop_
_entity.id
_entity.type
_entity.pdbx_description
1 polymer ?
#
loop_
_entity_poly.entity_id
_entity_poly.type
_entity_poly.pdbx_seq_one_letter_code
_entity_poly.pdbx_strand_id
1 'polypeptide(L)' 'MFEGYATNDHIHMLLMLPPEYSLANMIGFIKGKSVIRIFRNYLQVKINFTGRLFWARG' A
#
# COMPACT_ATOMS: atom_id res chain seq x y z
N MET A 1 15.34 -2.48 9.80
CA MET A 1 14.36 -2.01 10.80
C MET A 1 13.15 -1.50 10.03
N PHE A 2 11.93 -1.87 10.45
CA PHE A 2 10.69 -1.40 9.84
C PHE A 2 9.83 -0.81 10.94
N GLU A 3 9.46 0.45 10.79
CA GLU A 3 8.55 1.14 11.71
C GLU A 3 7.43 1.80 10.92
N GLY A 4 6.31 2.09 11.57
CA GLY A 4 5.21 2.80 10.94
C GLY A 4 4.13 3.23 11.92
N TYR A 5 3.41 4.27 11.53
CA TYR A 5 2.29 4.83 12.28
C TYR A 5 1.12 5.10 11.34
N ALA A 6 -0.07 4.62 11.72
CA ALA A 6 -1.29 4.84 10.96
C ALA A 6 -2.15 5.91 11.64
N THR A 7 -2.63 6.87 10.86
CA THR A 7 -3.67 7.82 11.25
C THR A 7 -5.00 7.43 10.59
N ASN A 8 -6.05 8.21 10.83
CA ASN A 8 -7.36 7.97 10.23
C ASN A 8 -7.37 8.17 8.70
N ASP A 9 -6.42 8.93 8.15
CA ASP A 9 -6.41 9.38 6.76
C ASP A 9 -5.10 9.08 6.01
N HIS A 10 -4.00 8.76 6.71
CA HIS A 10 -2.71 8.48 6.09
C HIS A 10 -1.84 7.51 6.93
N ILE A 11 -0.75 7.03 6.34
CA ILE A 11 0.20 6.13 7.00
C ILE A 11 1.62 6.65 6.81
N HIS A 12 2.37 6.75 7.90
CA HIS A 12 3.81 6.97 7.91
C HIS A 12 4.53 5.62 8.00
N MET A 13 5.53 5.40 7.16
CA MET A 13 6.34 4.18 7.18
C MET A 13 7.81 4.55 7.10
N LEU A 14 8.62 3.96 7.98
CA LEU A 14 10.07 4.00 7.91
C LEU A 14 10.56 2.67 7.33
N LEU A 15 11.11 2.74 6.12
CA LEU A 15 11.58 1.58 5.37
C LEU A 15 13.08 1.68 5.14
N MET A 16 13.80 0.59 5.44
CA MET A 16 15.19 0.44 5.04
C MET A 16 15.22 -0.27 3.68
N LEU A 17 15.71 0.43 2.66
CA LEU A 17 15.78 -0.06 1.29
C LEU A 17 17.25 -0.05 0.83
N PRO A 18 17.77 -1.18 0.31
CA PRO A 18 19.09 -1.17 -0.32
C PRO A 18 19.11 -0.23 -1.54
N PRO A 19 20.23 0.45 -1.82
CA PRO A 19 20.31 1.49 -2.83
C PRO A 19 20.05 1.01 -4.27
N GLU A 20 20.19 -0.29 -4.53
CA GLU A 20 19.88 -0.91 -5.82
C GLU A 20 18.38 -0.95 -6.14
N TYR A 21 17.50 -0.72 -5.16
CA TYR A 21 16.05 -0.72 -5.36
C TYR A 21 15.51 0.68 -5.57
N SER A 22 14.60 0.81 -6.55
CA SER A 22 13.83 2.03 -6.75
C SER A 22 12.78 2.23 -5.66
N LEU A 23 12.85 3.37 -4.96
CA LEU A 23 11.84 3.81 -4.00
C LEU A 23 10.44 3.84 -4.62
N ALA A 24 10.30 4.37 -5.83
CA ALA A 24 9.00 4.46 -6.52
C ALA A 24 8.40 3.07 -6.78
N ASN A 25 9.22 2.11 -7.21
CA ASN A 25 8.76 0.73 -7.44
C ASN A 25 8.35 0.05 -6.13
N MET A 26 9.13 0.24 -5.06
CA MET A 26 8.81 -0.33 -3.75
C MET A 26 7.49 0.24 -3.20
N ILE A 27 7.32 1.56 -3.24
CA ILE A 27 6.08 2.22 -2.77
C ILE A 27 4.89 1.83 -3.65
N GLY A 28 5.07 1.76 -4.97
CA GLY A 28 4.04 1.29 -5.90
C GLY A 28 3.60 -0.14 -5.60
N PHE A 29 4.55 -1.04 -5.32
CA PHE A 29 4.27 -2.41 -4.93
C PHE A 29 3.51 -2.48 -3.59
N ILE A 30 3.95 -1.75 -2.56
CA ILE A 30 3.31 -1.71 -1.25
C ILE A 30 1.87 -1.17 -1.37
N LYS A 31 1.69 -0.04 -2.06
CA LYS A 31 0.37 0.56 -2.30
C LYS A 31 -0.54 -0.40 -3.10
N GLY A 32 -0.04 -1.05 -4.14
CA GLY A 32 -0.81 -1.98 -4.97
C GLY A 32 -1.24 -3.26 -4.22
N LYS A 33 -0.32 -3.91 -3.49
CA LYS A 33 -0.64 -5.12 -2.73
C LYS A 33 -1.56 -4.85 -1.54
N SER A 34 -1.39 -3.71 -0.87
CA SER A 34 -2.26 -3.31 0.24
C SER A 34 -3.69 -3.06 -0.22
N VAL A 35 -3.92 -2.41 -1.36
CA VAL A 35 -5.26 -2.23 -1.97
C VAL A 35 -5.97 -3.58 -2.09
N ILE A 36 -5.34 -4.57 -2.72
CA ILE A 36 -5.92 -5.90 -2.91
C ILE A 36 -6.29 -6.53 -1.55
N ARG A 37 -5.38 -6.44 -0.57
CA ARG A 37 -5.59 -7.03 0.76
C ARG A 37 -6.72 -6.33 1.52
N ILE A 38 -6.81 -5.01 1.44
CA ILE A 38 -7.87 -4.21 2.08
C ILE A 38 -9.22 -4.59 1.50
N PHE A 39 -9.37 -4.51 0.17
CA PHE A 39 -10.63 -4.83 -0.49
C PHE A 39 -11.07 -6.27 -0.25
N ARG A 40 -10.13 -7.22 -0.27
CA ARG A 40 -10.44 -8.64 -0.06
C ARG A 40 -10.86 -8.95 1.37
N ASN A 41 -10.10 -8.48 2.35
CA ASN A 41 -10.25 -8.93 3.72
C ASN A 41 -11.23 -8.08 4.54
N TYR A 42 -11.37 -6.79 4.21
CA TYR A 42 -12.18 -5.85 5.01
C TYR A 42 -13.44 -5.38 4.27
N LEU A 43 -13.43 -5.36 2.94
CA LEU A 43 -14.58 -4.98 2.12
C LEU A 43 -15.22 -6.18 1.40
N GLN A 44 -14.74 -7.40 1.69
CA GLN A 44 -15.26 -8.68 1.19
C GLN A 44 -15.33 -8.79 -0.35
N VAL A 45 -14.48 -8.03 -1.05
CA VAL A 45 -14.37 -8.09 -2.52
C VAL A 45 -13.51 -9.29 -2.91
N LYS A 46 -14.14 -10.33 -3.44
CA LYS A 46 -13.44 -11.58 -3.79
C LYS A 46 -12.88 -11.60 -5.22
N ILE A 47 -13.51 -10.86 -6.14
CA ILE A 47 -13.17 -10.81 -7.56
C ILE A 47 -13.27 -9.37 -8.08
N ASN A 48 -12.65 -9.09 -9.23
CA ASN A 48 -12.73 -7.81 -9.94
C ASN A 48 -12.32 -6.59 -9.08
N PHE A 49 -11.00 -6.40 -8.96
CA PHE A 49 -10.40 -5.23 -8.28
C PHE A 49 -10.26 -3.99 -9.18
N THR A 50 -10.62 -4.09 -10.46
CA THR A 50 -10.58 -2.98 -11.42
C THR A 50 -11.47 -1.83 -10.96
N GLY A 51 -10.97 -0.59 -11.09
CA GLY A 51 -11.70 0.62 -10.70
C GLY A 51 -11.77 0.89 -9.19
N ARG A 52 -11.16 0.03 -8.36
CA ARG A 52 -11.13 0.21 -6.91
C ARG A 52 -9.86 0.93 -6.49
N LEU A 53 -10.04 2.07 -5.83
CA LEU A 53 -8.96 2.91 -5.33
C LEU A 53 -9.08 3.01 -3.80
N PHE A 54 -7.96 2.86 -3.11
CA PHE A 54 -7.86 3.08 -1.67
C PHE A 54 -6.91 4.26 -1.39
N TRP A 55 -5.76 4.25 -2.03
CA TRP A 55 -4.79 5.34 -1.94
C TRP A 55 -5.21 6.52 -2.83
N ALA A 56 -5.00 7.73 -2.32
CA ALA A 56 -5.01 8.94 -3.14
C ALA A 56 -3.90 8.86 -4.21
N ARG A 57 -4.05 9.66 -5.27
CA ARG A 57 -3.00 9.82 -6.27
C ARG A 57 -1.88 10.69 -5.68
N GLY A 58 -0.64 10.22 -5.78
CA GLY A 58 0.55 10.85 -5.17
C GLY A 58 1.45 9.83 -4.50
#